data_AF-A0A355AHN2-F1
#
_entry.id   AF-A0A355AHN2-F1
#
_cell.length_a   1.000
_cell.length_b   1.000
_cell.length_c   1.000
_cell.angle_alpha   90.00
_cell.angle_beta   90.00
_cell.angle_gamma   90.00
#
_symmetry.space_group_name_H-M   'P 1'
#
loop_
_entity.id
_entity.type
_entity.pdbx_description
1 polymer ?
#
loop_
_entity_poly.entity_id
_entity_poly.type
_entity_poly.pdbx_seq_one_letter_code
_entity_poly.pdbx_strand_id
1 'polypeptide(L)'
;MKKQLLFFAAFLLFLNTTYSQDAVYKIKFISNWSSTTHPTDYPSGSAHWSKLVGTTHNTTISFFEMGQLSTAGVKDVAETGNNTVIKQEINASISNNNAYEIIEGSGLGTGPGTITINDVNVDFNYPLISLITMIAPSPDWVAQINNLKLTDDNNDWKQAISVEVYATDAGTDNGTTYKSDNEATSPPANISSLENTTPFSNQIIGTFKFTLQQVLSVNDNVLQNTITVSPNPSNGEIHIRNFGSNTIKKAEIFTVEGKKILVFNTINNQGNLNLHTLTKGLYFLKISTNSGSFVKKIILK
;
A
#
# COMPACT_ATOMS: atom_id res chain seq x y z
N MET A 1 44.62 50.10 4.62
CA MET A 1 43.26 49.63 4.95
C MET A 1 42.96 48.36 4.14
N LYS A 2 43.00 47.19 4.79
CA LYS A 2 42.76 45.88 4.15
C LYS A 2 41.25 45.68 3.98
N LYS A 3 40.77 45.51 2.74
CA LYS A 3 39.39 45.08 2.44
C LYS A 3 39.27 43.58 2.76
N GLN A 4 38.46 43.22 3.74
CA GLN A 4 38.03 41.84 3.97
C GLN A 4 36.96 41.49 2.92
N LEU A 5 37.20 40.41 2.18
CA LEU A 5 36.27 39.84 1.23
C LEU A 5 35.37 38.86 2.01
N LEU A 6 34.09 39.18 2.19
CA LEU A 6 33.11 38.25 2.75
C LEU A 6 32.76 37.20 1.68
N PHE A 7 33.09 35.94 1.95
CA PHE A 7 32.57 34.81 1.20
C PHE A 7 31.20 34.41 1.79
N PHE A 8 30.13 34.66 1.03
CA PHE A 8 28.82 34.06 1.29
C PHE A 8 28.83 32.63 0.72
N ALA A 9 28.97 31.63 1.59
CA ALA A 9 28.73 30.24 1.20
C ALA A 9 27.22 30.00 1.14
N ALA A 10 26.66 29.98 -0.07
CA ALA A 10 25.28 29.55 -0.29
C ALA A 10 25.20 28.03 -0.10
N PHE A 11 24.66 27.60 1.04
CA PHE A 11 24.39 26.19 1.32
C PHE A 11 23.14 25.78 0.53
N LEU A 12 23.32 25.17 -0.65
CA LEU A 12 22.22 24.55 -1.38
C LEU A 12 21.81 23.26 -0.64
N LEU A 13 20.71 23.33 0.12
CA LEU A 13 20.00 22.15 0.61
C LEU A 13 19.34 21.47 -0.60
N PHE A 14 19.91 20.37 -1.06
CA PHE A 14 19.23 19.47 -2.00
C PHE A 14 18.13 18.73 -1.23
N LEU A 15 16.90 19.22 -1.34
CA LEU A 15 15.72 18.47 -0.94
C LEU A 15 15.54 17.31 -1.92
N ASN A 16 15.91 16.10 -1.50
CA ASN A 16 15.57 14.88 -2.23
C ASN A 16 14.06 14.72 -2.20
N THR A 17 13.38 15.14 -3.27
CA THR A 17 11.94 14.93 -3.44
C THR A 17 11.73 13.56 -4.06
N THR A 18 11.54 12.55 -3.21
CA THR A 18 11.05 11.24 -3.63
C THR A 18 9.61 11.42 -4.10
N TYR A 19 9.36 11.28 -5.42
CA TYR A 19 8.01 11.36 -5.92
C TYR A 19 7.23 10.09 -5.58
N SER A 20 6.20 10.31 -4.78
CA SER A 20 5.19 9.42 -4.27
C SER A 20 4.22 8.98 -5.38
N GLN A 21 4.13 7.69 -5.70
CA GLN A 21 3.18 7.15 -6.68
C GLN A 21 2.13 6.30 -5.99
N ASP A 22 0.88 6.39 -6.39
CA ASP A 22 -0.17 5.52 -5.89
C ASP A 22 -0.02 4.11 -6.47
N ALA A 23 -0.64 3.12 -5.83
CA ALA A 23 -0.61 1.73 -6.24
C ALA A 23 -2.00 1.12 -6.24
N VAL A 24 -2.11 0.00 -6.96
CA VAL A 24 -3.28 -0.87 -6.88
C VAL A 24 -2.85 -2.24 -6.38
N TYR A 25 -3.49 -2.71 -5.31
CA TYR A 25 -3.25 -4.01 -4.71
C TYR A 25 -4.43 -4.95 -4.87
N LYS A 26 -4.11 -6.23 -4.91
CA LYS A 26 -5.06 -7.32 -4.66
C LYS A 26 -4.84 -7.83 -3.25
N ILE A 27 -5.92 -7.96 -2.49
CA ILE A 27 -5.90 -8.41 -1.10
C ILE A 27 -6.65 -9.74 -1.01
N LYS A 28 -6.08 -10.70 -0.29
CA LYS A 28 -6.73 -11.95 0.06
C LYS A 28 -6.65 -12.18 1.56
N PHE A 29 -7.77 -12.51 2.19
CA PHE A 29 -7.78 -13.14 3.51
C PHE A 29 -8.08 -14.62 3.32
N ILE A 30 -7.13 -15.48 3.66
CA ILE A 30 -7.23 -16.94 3.53
C ILE A 30 -7.44 -17.50 4.94
N SER A 31 -8.64 -17.97 5.24
CA SER A 31 -8.94 -18.56 6.54
C SER A 31 -8.58 -20.04 6.55
N ASN A 32 -7.85 -20.43 7.60
CA ASN A 32 -7.57 -21.81 7.94
C ASN A 32 -8.47 -22.32 9.09
N TRP A 33 -9.40 -21.49 9.59
CA TRP A 33 -10.27 -21.83 10.73
C TRP A 33 -11.21 -22.99 10.37
N SER A 34 -10.97 -24.17 10.94
CA SER A 34 -11.71 -25.40 10.66
C SER A 34 -11.72 -26.31 11.88
N SER A 35 -12.60 -27.33 11.89
CA SER A 35 -12.62 -28.35 12.94
C SER A 35 -11.33 -29.19 13.03
N THR A 36 -10.47 -29.15 12.01
CA THR A 36 -9.18 -29.84 12.02
C THR A 36 -8.08 -28.99 12.65
N THR A 37 -8.06 -27.69 12.34
CA THR A 37 -7.01 -26.77 12.79
C THR A 37 -7.31 -26.14 14.15
N HIS A 38 -8.60 -25.94 14.46
CA HIS A 38 -9.10 -25.35 15.70
C HIS A 38 -10.21 -26.24 16.27
N PRO A 39 -9.90 -27.47 16.72
CA PRO A 39 -10.89 -28.49 17.04
C PRO A 39 -11.71 -28.19 18.29
N THR A 40 -11.14 -27.51 19.28
CA THR A 40 -11.79 -27.19 20.56
C THR A 40 -13.01 -26.33 20.32
N ASP A 41 -14.18 -26.81 20.71
CA ASP A 41 -15.48 -26.14 20.59
C ASP A 41 -15.86 -25.62 19.20
N TYR A 42 -15.20 -26.08 18.14
CA TYR A 42 -15.41 -25.56 16.79
C TYR A 42 -16.91 -25.54 16.42
N PRO A 43 -17.48 -24.37 16.05
CA PRO A 43 -18.92 -24.20 15.89
C PRO A 43 -19.38 -24.72 14.53
N SER A 44 -19.27 -26.03 14.34
CA SER A 44 -19.62 -26.75 13.11
C SER A 44 -21.02 -26.38 12.63
N GLY A 45 -21.16 -26.08 11.34
CA GLY A 45 -22.42 -25.67 10.71
C GLY A 45 -22.78 -24.19 10.89
N SER A 46 -22.13 -23.46 11.78
CA SER A 46 -22.33 -22.02 11.98
C SER A 46 -21.07 -21.16 11.84
N ALA A 47 -19.89 -21.78 11.72
CA ALA A 47 -18.62 -21.08 11.54
C ALA A 47 -18.60 -20.24 10.25
N HIS A 48 -18.40 -18.94 10.36
CA HIS A 48 -18.37 -17.97 9.27
C HIS A 48 -17.53 -16.73 9.63
N TRP A 49 -17.29 -15.86 8.66
CA TRP A 49 -16.60 -14.58 8.85
C TRP A 49 -17.51 -13.42 8.44
N SER A 50 -17.50 -12.34 9.22
CA SER A 50 -18.20 -11.10 8.83
C SER A 50 -17.54 -10.45 7.61
N LYS A 51 -18.23 -9.49 7.02
CA LYS A 51 -17.67 -8.70 5.91
C LYS A 51 -16.38 -8.02 6.37
N LEU A 52 -15.31 -8.25 5.63
CA LEU A 52 -14.03 -7.62 5.91
C LEU A 52 -14.13 -6.10 5.70
N VAL A 53 -13.55 -5.32 6.60
CA VAL A 53 -13.54 -3.85 6.50
C VAL A 53 -12.21 -3.28 6.95
N GLY A 54 -11.85 -2.12 6.42
CA GLY A 54 -10.67 -1.40 6.84
C GLY A 54 -10.39 -0.20 5.96
N THR A 55 -9.15 0.28 5.97
CA THR A 55 -8.72 1.43 5.19
C THR A 55 -7.20 1.47 5.04
N THR A 56 -6.74 2.27 4.10
CA THR A 56 -5.35 2.75 4.04
C THR A 56 -5.23 4.10 4.71
N HIS A 57 -4.15 4.32 5.46
CA HIS A 57 -4.01 5.48 6.32
C HIS A 57 -2.54 5.87 6.54
N ASN A 58 -2.34 7.05 7.13
CA ASN A 58 -1.02 7.56 7.50
C ASN A 58 -0.69 7.18 8.95
N THR A 59 0.46 7.64 9.45
CA THR A 59 0.96 7.29 10.79
C THR A 59 0.30 8.05 11.94
N THR A 60 -0.64 8.97 11.69
CA THR A 60 -1.27 9.78 12.75
C THR A 60 -2.46 9.08 13.40
N ILE A 61 -2.94 7.99 12.79
CA ILE A 61 -4.11 7.22 13.24
C ILE A 61 -3.79 5.73 13.30
N SER A 62 -4.45 5.04 14.23
CA SER A 62 -4.41 3.60 14.47
C SER A 62 -5.85 3.21 14.83
N PHE A 63 -6.37 2.10 14.29
CA PHE A 63 -7.81 1.77 14.43
C PHE A 63 -8.10 0.74 15.52
N PHE A 64 -7.28 -0.31 15.63
CA PHE A 64 -7.50 -1.43 16.56
C PHE A 64 -6.16 -2.00 17.02
N GLU A 65 -5.44 -1.18 17.79
CA GLU A 65 -4.10 -1.49 18.25
C GLU A 65 -4.11 -2.44 19.45
N MET A 66 -3.25 -3.48 19.39
CA MET A 66 -3.05 -4.40 20.50
C MET A 66 -2.67 -3.63 21.78
N GLY A 67 -3.34 -3.95 22.88
CA GLY A 67 -3.13 -3.29 24.16
C GLY A 67 -3.84 -1.94 24.32
N GLN A 68 -4.67 -1.52 23.37
CA GLN A 68 -5.54 -0.35 23.47
C GLN A 68 -7.02 -0.76 23.59
N LEU A 69 -7.87 0.16 24.03
CA LEU A 69 -9.32 -0.05 24.07
C LEU A 69 -9.91 -0.04 22.65
N SER A 70 -10.88 -0.91 22.41
CA SER A 70 -11.68 -0.90 21.18
C SER A 70 -12.53 0.36 21.06
N THR A 71 -12.66 0.88 19.83
CA THR A 71 -13.66 1.91 19.52
C THR A 71 -15.06 1.29 19.48
N ALA A 72 -16.10 2.13 19.42
CA ALA A 72 -17.47 1.65 19.22
C ALA A 72 -17.60 0.91 17.88
N GLY A 73 -16.91 1.36 16.83
CA GLY A 73 -16.87 0.68 15.55
C GLY A 73 -16.22 -0.69 15.61
N VAL A 74 -15.09 -0.81 16.31
CA VAL A 74 -14.40 -2.11 16.49
C VAL A 74 -15.28 -3.07 17.29
N LYS A 75 -15.91 -2.59 18.36
CA LYS A 75 -16.90 -3.37 19.13
C LYS A 75 -18.03 -3.90 18.25
N ASP A 76 -18.66 -3.03 17.46
CA ASP A 76 -19.78 -3.42 16.58
C ASP A 76 -19.36 -4.48 15.53
N VAL A 77 -18.13 -4.38 15.00
CA VAL A 77 -17.57 -5.41 14.12
C VAL A 77 -17.38 -6.72 14.89
N ALA A 78 -16.77 -6.67 16.07
CA ALA A 78 -16.39 -7.82 16.87
C ALA A 78 -17.59 -8.62 17.40
N GLU A 79 -18.65 -7.94 17.86
CA GLU A 79 -19.80 -8.60 18.49
C GLU A 79 -20.92 -8.95 17.50
N THR A 80 -21.04 -8.19 16.40
CA THR A 80 -22.21 -8.33 15.49
C THR A 80 -21.86 -8.42 14.01
N GLY A 81 -20.58 -8.24 13.65
CA GLY A 81 -20.15 -8.18 12.25
C GLY A 81 -20.68 -6.96 11.51
N ASN A 82 -21.11 -5.92 12.22
CA ASN A 82 -21.70 -4.71 11.65
C ASN A 82 -20.64 -3.65 11.39
N ASN A 83 -20.40 -3.37 10.11
CA ASN A 83 -19.38 -2.41 9.68
C ASN A 83 -19.87 -0.95 9.66
N THR A 84 -21.07 -0.64 10.16
CA THR A 84 -21.67 0.71 10.02
C THR A 84 -20.88 1.76 10.78
N VAL A 85 -20.61 1.53 12.07
CA VAL A 85 -19.94 2.52 12.94
C VAL A 85 -18.46 2.65 12.58
N ILE A 86 -17.75 1.54 12.33
CA ILE A 86 -16.33 1.62 11.92
C ILE A 86 -16.15 2.37 10.59
N LYS A 87 -17.09 2.25 9.63
CA LYS A 87 -17.04 3.05 8.39
C LYS A 87 -17.25 4.55 8.66
N GLN A 88 -18.03 4.92 9.67
CA GLN A 88 -18.16 6.33 10.07
C GLN A 88 -16.86 6.84 10.68
N GLU A 89 -16.20 6.05 11.52
CA GLU A 89 -14.89 6.37 12.11
C GLU A 89 -13.80 6.52 11.03
N ILE A 90 -13.79 5.64 10.02
CA ILE A 90 -12.90 5.74 8.86
C ILE A 90 -13.21 7.00 8.06
N ASN A 91 -14.47 7.29 7.72
CA ASN A 91 -14.85 8.50 6.98
C ASN A 91 -14.47 9.79 7.72
N ALA A 92 -14.56 9.81 9.05
CA ALA A 92 -14.07 10.93 9.86
C ALA A 92 -12.55 11.07 9.72
N SER A 93 -11.81 9.97 9.72
CA SER A 93 -10.35 9.96 9.49
C SER A 93 -9.97 10.42 8.08
N ILE A 94 -10.75 10.04 7.06
CA ILE A 94 -10.59 10.54 5.68
C ILE A 94 -10.80 12.06 5.63
N SER A 95 -11.87 12.55 6.24
CA SER A 95 -12.18 13.99 6.30
C SER A 95 -11.09 14.81 7.01
N ASN A 96 -10.34 14.17 7.91
CA ASN A 96 -9.20 14.75 8.62
C ASN A 96 -7.85 14.55 7.91
N ASN A 97 -7.83 14.04 6.68
CA ASN A 97 -6.61 13.70 5.91
C ASN A 97 -5.69 12.70 6.63
N ASN A 98 -6.28 11.76 7.39
CA ASN A 98 -5.56 10.69 8.08
C ASN A 98 -5.75 9.32 7.43
N ALA A 99 -6.79 9.15 6.61
CA ALA A 99 -7.06 7.94 5.83
C ALA A 99 -7.43 8.27 4.38
N TYR A 100 -7.39 7.28 3.49
CA TYR A 100 -7.65 7.47 2.05
C TYR A 100 -9.04 7.03 1.62
N GLU A 101 -9.29 5.73 1.54
CA GLU A 101 -10.59 5.17 1.15
C GLU A 101 -11.00 3.97 2.02
N ILE A 102 -12.31 3.72 2.13
CA ILE A 102 -12.82 2.53 2.79
C ILE A 102 -12.53 1.31 1.91
N ILE A 103 -11.94 0.29 2.53
CA ILE A 103 -11.78 -1.04 1.94
C ILE A 103 -12.87 -1.92 2.51
N GLU A 104 -13.65 -2.56 1.64
CA GLU A 104 -14.68 -3.51 2.02
C GLU A 104 -14.57 -4.79 1.18
N GLY A 105 -14.58 -5.93 1.87
CA GLY A 105 -14.65 -7.26 1.27
C GLY A 105 -15.99 -7.92 1.53
N SER A 106 -16.20 -9.07 0.88
CA SER A 106 -17.28 -9.97 1.26
C SER A 106 -17.03 -10.57 2.65
N GLY A 107 -18.04 -11.21 3.23
CA GLY A 107 -17.82 -12.20 4.30
C GLY A 107 -17.48 -13.58 3.72
N LEU A 108 -17.37 -14.57 4.60
CA LEU A 108 -17.31 -15.99 4.23
C LEU A 108 -18.37 -16.76 4.97
N GLY A 109 -19.24 -17.49 4.28
CA GLY A 109 -20.27 -18.34 4.89
C GLY A 109 -19.75 -19.64 5.52
N THR A 110 -18.42 -19.81 5.59
CA THR A 110 -17.75 -20.99 6.13
C THR A 110 -16.53 -20.56 6.94
N GLY A 111 -16.13 -21.39 7.90
CA GLY A 111 -14.89 -21.20 8.66
C GLY A 111 -13.66 -21.12 7.75
N PRO A 112 -13.32 -22.15 6.95
CA PRO A 112 -12.22 -22.08 6.01
C PRO A 112 -12.67 -21.45 4.69
N GLY A 113 -11.78 -20.77 3.99
CA GLY A 113 -12.11 -20.15 2.71
C GLY A 113 -11.20 -18.98 2.35
N THR A 114 -11.60 -18.18 1.35
CA THR A 114 -10.83 -17.00 0.95
C THR A 114 -11.73 -15.83 0.58
N ILE A 115 -11.54 -14.70 1.26
CA ILE A 115 -12.08 -13.40 0.83
C ILE A 115 -11.05 -12.79 -0.13
N THR A 116 -11.49 -12.32 -1.29
CA THR A 116 -10.62 -11.60 -2.24
C THR A 116 -11.20 -10.22 -2.51
N ILE A 117 -10.38 -9.18 -2.37
CA ILE A 117 -10.67 -7.81 -2.77
C ILE A 117 -9.69 -7.47 -3.89
N ASN A 118 -10.24 -7.17 -5.07
CA ASN A 118 -9.45 -6.74 -6.21
C ASN A 118 -9.38 -5.22 -6.26
N ASP A 119 -8.39 -4.71 -6.99
CA ASP A 119 -8.32 -3.31 -7.40
C ASP A 119 -8.40 -2.29 -6.26
N VAL A 120 -7.77 -2.60 -5.12
CA VAL A 120 -7.67 -1.69 -3.96
C VAL A 120 -6.68 -0.59 -4.27
N ASN A 121 -7.13 0.67 -4.28
CA ASN A 121 -6.24 1.80 -4.51
C ASN A 121 -5.55 2.19 -3.20
N VAL A 122 -4.26 2.50 -3.32
CA VAL A 122 -3.43 2.91 -2.19
C VAL A 122 -2.70 4.17 -2.58
N ASP A 123 -3.07 5.28 -1.95
CA ASP A 123 -2.36 6.54 -2.07
C ASP A 123 -1.08 6.48 -1.21
N PHE A 124 0.03 6.94 -1.78
CA PHE A 124 1.33 6.82 -1.12
C PHE A 124 1.47 7.68 0.14
N ASN A 125 0.66 8.73 0.30
CA ASN A 125 0.58 9.49 1.56
C ASN A 125 -0.09 8.69 2.69
N TYR A 126 -0.76 7.58 2.34
CA TYR A 126 -1.47 6.68 3.25
C TYR A 126 -0.97 5.23 3.09
N PRO A 127 0.33 4.96 3.33
CA PRO A 127 0.97 3.69 2.95
C PRO A 127 0.71 2.55 3.95
N LEU A 128 0.04 2.82 5.08
CA LEU A 128 -0.32 1.81 6.06
C LEU A 128 -1.70 1.25 5.72
N ILE A 129 -1.91 -0.04 5.90
CA ILE A 129 -3.23 -0.67 5.78
C ILE A 129 -3.63 -1.32 7.09
N SER A 130 -4.89 -1.13 7.47
CA SER A 130 -5.52 -1.79 8.61
C SER A 130 -6.81 -2.47 8.16
N LEU A 131 -6.96 -3.76 8.46
CA LEU A 131 -8.12 -4.59 8.10
C LEU A 131 -8.60 -5.42 9.29
N ILE A 132 -9.91 -5.62 9.42
CA ILE A 132 -10.55 -6.39 10.49
C ILE A 132 -11.74 -7.20 9.95
N THR A 133 -11.95 -8.39 10.50
CA THR A 133 -13.13 -9.25 10.25
C THR A 133 -13.43 -10.08 11.50
N MET A 134 -14.72 -10.29 11.78
CA MET A 134 -15.20 -11.05 12.93
C MET A 134 -15.10 -12.55 12.68
N ILE A 135 -14.64 -13.28 13.70
CA ILE A 135 -14.76 -14.74 13.79
C ILE A 135 -16.16 -15.02 14.32
N ALA A 136 -16.98 -15.79 13.60
CA ALA A 136 -18.40 -15.91 13.94
C ALA A 136 -18.92 -17.36 13.95
N PRO A 137 -19.74 -17.76 14.93
CA PRO A 137 -20.13 -16.98 16.10
C PRO A 137 -18.94 -16.83 17.06
N SER A 138 -18.91 -15.72 17.80
CA SER A 138 -18.00 -15.50 18.93
C SER A 138 -18.58 -14.40 19.83
N PRO A 139 -18.04 -14.22 21.04
CA PRO A 139 -18.37 -13.09 21.91
C PRO A 139 -17.97 -11.76 21.26
N ASP A 140 -16.67 -11.57 21.00
CA ASP A 140 -16.10 -10.34 20.44
C ASP A 140 -14.75 -10.60 19.71
N TRP A 141 -14.62 -11.78 19.09
CA TRP A 141 -13.35 -12.22 18.53
C TRP A 141 -13.18 -11.84 17.06
N VAL A 142 -11.98 -11.39 16.71
CA VAL A 142 -11.64 -10.91 15.37
C VAL A 142 -10.32 -11.51 14.85
N ALA A 143 -10.16 -11.49 13.52
CA ALA A 143 -8.84 -11.53 12.90
C ALA A 143 -8.56 -10.15 12.29
N GLN A 144 -7.35 -9.63 12.56
CA GLN A 144 -7.02 -8.26 12.21
C GLN A 144 -5.56 -8.06 11.78
N ILE A 145 -5.32 -6.99 11.04
CA ILE A 145 -4.00 -6.41 10.77
C ILE A 145 -4.09 -4.93 11.05
N ASN A 146 -3.21 -4.42 11.91
CA ASN A 146 -3.12 -3.00 12.20
C ASN A 146 -1.79 -2.43 11.68
N ASN A 147 -1.85 -1.26 11.05
CA ASN A 147 -0.68 -0.46 10.63
C ASN A 147 0.34 -1.18 9.73
N LEU A 148 -0.08 -2.09 8.85
CA LEU A 148 0.84 -2.79 7.96
C LEU A 148 1.37 -1.83 6.88
N LYS A 149 2.68 -1.55 6.90
CA LYS A 149 3.32 -0.69 5.90
C LYS A 149 3.50 -1.41 4.56
N LEU A 150 2.82 -0.92 3.52
CA LEU A 150 2.85 -1.45 2.15
C LEU A 150 4.07 -0.99 1.33
N THR A 151 4.80 0.02 1.81
CA THR A 151 6.08 0.45 1.23
C THR A 151 7.28 -0.12 1.99
N ASP A 152 8.42 -0.25 1.30
CA ASP A 152 9.70 -0.59 1.91
C ASP A 152 10.43 0.66 2.46
N ASP A 153 11.68 0.49 2.89
CA ASP A 153 12.48 1.58 3.48
C ASP A 153 12.96 2.60 2.45
N ASN A 154 12.93 2.25 1.16
CA ASN A 154 13.21 3.16 0.05
C ASN A 154 11.94 3.90 -0.41
N ASN A 155 10.80 3.65 0.24
CA ASN A 155 9.46 4.06 -0.17
C ASN A 155 8.99 3.44 -1.49
N ASP A 156 9.51 2.28 -1.88
CA ASP A 156 8.96 1.53 -3.02
C ASP A 156 7.82 0.61 -2.55
N TRP A 157 6.80 0.43 -3.40
CA TRP A 157 5.70 -0.49 -3.12
C TRP A 157 6.19 -1.95 -3.09
N LYS A 158 5.84 -2.66 -2.01
CA LYS A 158 6.19 -4.08 -1.86
C LYS A 158 5.39 -4.93 -2.85
N GLN A 159 6.09 -5.73 -3.65
CA GLN A 159 5.46 -6.57 -4.69
C GLN A 159 4.46 -7.59 -4.11
N ALA A 160 4.82 -8.22 -2.99
CA ALA A 160 3.97 -9.15 -2.28
C ALA A 160 4.25 -9.09 -0.78
N ILE A 161 3.20 -9.24 0.02
CA ILE A 161 3.27 -9.32 1.48
C ILE A 161 2.37 -10.47 1.92
N SER A 162 2.84 -11.27 2.88
CA SER A 162 2.06 -12.32 3.52
C SER A 162 2.16 -12.12 5.03
N VAL A 163 1.01 -12.02 5.70
CA VAL A 163 0.92 -11.81 7.15
C VAL A 163 0.02 -12.88 7.73
N GLU A 164 0.58 -13.71 8.60
CA GLU A 164 -0.17 -14.68 9.40
C GLU A 164 -0.82 -13.94 10.56
N VAL A 165 -2.09 -14.28 10.83
CA VAL A 165 -2.87 -13.67 11.90
C VAL A 165 -3.44 -14.74 12.81
N TYR A 166 -3.63 -14.35 14.07
CA TYR A 166 -4.23 -15.15 15.13
C TYR A 166 -5.54 -14.50 15.58
N ALA A 167 -6.36 -15.25 16.31
CA ALA A 167 -7.56 -14.70 16.92
C ALA A 167 -7.19 -13.64 17.95
N THR A 168 -7.96 -12.56 17.97
CA THR A 168 -7.80 -11.42 18.88
C THR A 168 -9.13 -11.17 19.57
N ASP A 169 -9.07 -10.86 20.85
CA ASP A 169 -10.20 -10.47 21.69
C ASP A 169 -10.34 -8.94 21.66
N ALA A 170 -11.55 -8.42 21.43
CA ALA A 170 -11.79 -6.98 21.36
C ALA A 170 -11.94 -6.32 22.74
N GLY A 171 -12.06 -7.10 23.82
CA GLY A 171 -12.16 -6.64 25.19
C GLY A 171 -13.53 -6.08 25.58
N THR A 172 -14.60 -6.48 24.88
CA THR A 172 -15.96 -5.94 25.04
C THR A 172 -17.01 -6.97 25.47
N ASP A 173 -16.75 -8.28 25.31
CA ASP A 173 -17.57 -9.37 25.83
C ASP A 173 -16.72 -10.45 26.55
N ASN A 174 -17.19 -10.95 27.69
CA ASN A 174 -16.50 -11.92 28.56
C ASN A 174 -16.79 -13.38 28.18
N GLY A 175 -17.54 -13.64 27.11
CA GLY A 175 -17.79 -14.99 26.63
C GLY A 175 -16.48 -15.78 26.43
N THR A 176 -16.49 -17.06 26.79
CA THR A 176 -15.26 -17.89 26.82
C THR A 176 -15.24 -18.97 25.74
N THR A 177 -16.33 -19.14 24.98
CA THR A 177 -16.44 -20.05 23.85
C THR A 177 -17.28 -19.43 22.73
N TYR A 178 -17.25 -20.01 21.53
CA TYR A 178 -17.85 -19.44 20.32
C TYR A 178 -19.36 -19.12 20.43
N LYS A 179 -20.09 -19.81 21.31
CA LYS A 179 -21.54 -19.69 21.46
C LYS A 179 -21.96 -19.30 22.88
N SER A 180 -21.05 -18.67 23.63
CA SER A 180 -21.41 -18.07 24.92
C SER A 180 -22.56 -17.06 24.73
N ASP A 181 -23.41 -16.95 25.75
CA ASP A 181 -24.36 -15.84 25.83
C ASP A 181 -23.57 -14.53 26.02
N ASN A 182 -24.12 -13.42 25.52
CA ASN A 182 -23.46 -12.11 25.65
C ASN A 182 -23.24 -11.74 27.12
N GLU A 183 -22.01 -11.37 27.47
CA GLU A 183 -21.62 -10.92 28.79
C GLU A 183 -20.70 -9.70 28.68
N ALA A 184 -21.27 -8.49 28.66
CA ALA A 184 -20.48 -7.27 28.45
C ALA A 184 -19.33 -7.09 29.47
N THR A 185 -18.12 -6.84 28.96
CA THR A 185 -16.93 -6.59 29.76
C THR A 185 -17.01 -5.21 30.43
N SER A 186 -16.95 -5.18 31.77
CA SER A 186 -17.09 -3.95 32.56
C SER A 186 -16.08 -3.87 33.72
N PRO A 187 -15.14 -2.90 33.71
CA PRO A 187 -14.89 -1.93 32.64
C PRO A 187 -14.36 -2.62 31.36
N PRO A 188 -14.46 -1.98 30.17
CA PRO A 188 -13.89 -2.53 28.94
C PRO A 188 -12.40 -2.86 29.08
N ALA A 189 -12.00 -3.99 28.49
CA ALA A 189 -10.62 -4.44 28.46
C ALA A 189 -9.91 -3.99 27.17
N ASN A 190 -8.58 -4.10 27.17
CA ASN A 190 -7.79 -3.81 26.00
C ASN A 190 -7.85 -4.97 25.00
N ILE A 191 -7.72 -4.65 23.72
CA ILE A 191 -7.55 -5.61 22.62
C ILE A 191 -6.36 -6.52 22.95
N SER A 192 -6.56 -7.84 22.92
CA SER A 192 -5.56 -8.81 23.39
C SER A 192 -5.51 -10.07 22.53
N SER A 193 -4.35 -10.75 22.53
CA SER A 193 -4.17 -11.95 21.71
C SER A 193 -4.84 -13.14 22.37
N LEU A 194 -5.52 -13.96 21.57
CA LEU A 194 -6.08 -15.24 22.02
C LEU A 194 -5.14 -16.42 21.72
N GLU A 195 -3.90 -16.16 21.31
CA GLU A 195 -2.91 -17.23 21.18
C GLU A 195 -2.70 -17.97 22.51
N ASN A 196 -2.81 -19.29 22.44
CA ASN A 196 -2.75 -20.17 23.61
C ASN A 196 -3.86 -19.94 24.65
N THR A 197 -4.96 -19.31 24.25
CA THR A 197 -6.16 -19.12 25.06
C THR A 197 -7.31 -19.95 24.49
N THR A 198 -7.89 -20.85 25.30
CA THR A 198 -9.06 -21.66 24.91
C THR A 198 -10.19 -20.77 24.36
N PRO A 199 -10.84 -21.13 23.24
CA PRO A 199 -10.70 -22.38 22.47
C PRO A 199 -9.54 -22.39 21.46
N PHE A 200 -8.78 -21.30 21.36
CA PHE A 200 -7.64 -21.19 20.48
C PHE A 200 -6.37 -21.80 21.08
N SER A 201 -5.40 -22.04 20.20
CA SER A 201 -4.06 -22.52 20.54
C SER A 201 -3.04 -21.57 19.90
N ASN A 202 -1.86 -22.04 19.50
CA ASN A 202 -0.91 -21.27 18.70
C ASN A 202 -1.10 -21.48 17.19
N GLN A 203 -2.27 -21.96 16.76
CA GLN A 203 -2.56 -22.18 15.35
C GLN A 203 -2.95 -20.87 14.66
N ILE A 204 -2.40 -20.66 13.47
CA ILE A 204 -2.72 -19.51 12.62
C ILE A 204 -4.17 -19.62 12.16
N ILE A 205 -4.99 -18.63 12.48
CA ILE A 205 -6.41 -18.65 12.11
C ILE A 205 -6.61 -18.26 10.64
N GLY A 206 -5.73 -17.41 10.11
CA GLY A 206 -5.75 -17.03 8.71
C GLY A 206 -4.48 -16.31 8.25
N THR A 207 -4.44 -16.00 6.96
CA THR A 207 -3.31 -15.29 6.35
C THR A 207 -3.84 -14.21 5.42
N PHE A 208 -3.39 -12.99 5.62
CA PHE A 208 -3.57 -11.93 4.64
C PHE A 208 -2.45 -11.93 3.62
N LYS A 209 -2.80 -11.87 2.34
CA LYS A 209 -1.87 -11.70 1.23
C LYS A 209 -2.19 -10.44 0.45
N PHE A 210 -1.18 -9.61 0.26
CA PHE A 210 -1.24 -8.40 -0.53
C PHE A 210 -0.36 -8.62 -1.77
N THR A 211 -0.86 -8.33 -2.96
CA THR A 211 -0.11 -8.46 -4.21
C THR A 211 -0.29 -7.21 -5.03
N LEU A 212 0.81 -6.49 -5.26
CA LEU A 212 0.83 -5.33 -6.12
C LEU A 212 0.40 -5.73 -7.53
N GLN A 213 -0.63 -5.07 -8.06
CA GLN A 213 -1.09 -5.27 -9.44
C GLN A 213 -0.43 -4.27 -10.38
N GLN A 214 -0.34 -3.00 -9.96
CA GLN A 214 0.29 -1.93 -10.72
C GLN A 214 0.70 -0.76 -9.82
N VAL A 215 1.72 -0.02 -10.24
CA VAL A 215 2.05 1.31 -9.73
C VAL A 215 1.50 2.33 -10.71
N LEU A 216 0.70 3.26 -10.23
CA LEU A 216 0.09 4.31 -11.05
C LEU A 216 1.16 5.36 -11.37
N SER A 217 1.52 5.47 -12.66
CA SER A 217 2.51 6.44 -13.13
C SER A 217 1.94 7.85 -13.18
N VAL A 218 2.80 8.84 -12.97
CA VAL A 218 2.52 10.26 -13.16
C VAL A 218 2.17 10.51 -14.64
N ASN A 219 1.10 11.26 -14.86
CA ASN A 219 0.55 11.57 -16.17
C ASN A 219 1.63 12.04 -17.18
N ASP A 220 1.69 11.45 -18.38
CA ASP A 220 2.74 11.71 -19.40
C ASP A 220 2.90 13.21 -19.72
N ASN A 221 1.81 13.96 -19.68
CA ASN A 221 1.81 15.42 -19.92
C ASN A 221 2.66 16.18 -18.90
N VAL A 222 2.70 15.73 -17.65
CA VAL A 222 3.51 16.36 -16.58
C VAL A 222 4.99 16.07 -16.81
N LEU A 223 5.35 14.84 -17.18
CA LEU A 223 6.73 14.46 -17.48
C LEU A 223 7.26 15.17 -18.74
N GLN A 224 6.44 15.28 -19.78
CA GLN A 224 6.82 15.98 -21.02
C GLN A 224 7.06 17.49 -20.81
N ASN A 225 6.35 18.11 -19.85
CA ASN A 225 6.54 19.53 -19.52
C ASN A 225 7.76 19.80 -18.63
N THR A 226 8.23 18.80 -17.90
CA THR A 226 9.34 18.95 -16.94
C THR A 226 10.67 18.43 -17.46
N ILE A 227 10.66 17.48 -18.41
CA ILE A 227 11.87 16.90 -18.99
C ILE A 227 12.07 17.39 -20.42
N THR A 228 13.13 18.16 -20.62
CA THR A 228 13.53 18.68 -21.92
C THR A 228 14.53 17.77 -22.61
N VAL A 229 14.43 17.70 -23.93
CA VAL A 229 15.29 16.90 -24.81
C VAL A 229 15.70 17.82 -25.96
N SER A 230 16.98 18.15 -26.06
CA SER A 230 17.50 19.13 -27.02
C SER A 230 18.96 18.86 -27.38
N PRO A 231 19.45 19.30 -28.55
CA PRO A 231 18.68 19.85 -29.66
C PRO A 231 17.84 18.75 -30.33
N ASN A 232 16.71 19.15 -30.93
CA ASN A 232 15.93 18.30 -31.81
C ASN A 232 15.39 19.17 -32.96
N PRO A 233 15.85 18.98 -34.21
CA PRO A 233 16.78 17.95 -34.69
C PRO A 233 18.21 18.05 -34.11
N SER A 234 18.95 16.93 -34.09
CA SER A 234 20.32 16.79 -33.55
C SER A 234 21.30 16.25 -34.60
N ASN A 235 22.60 16.54 -34.43
CA ASN A 235 23.70 15.98 -35.23
C ASN A 235 24.39 14.78 -34.55
N GLY A 236 23.72 14.10 -33.63
CA GLY A 236 24.25 12.92 -32.93
C GLY A 236 24.55 13.13 -31.45
N GLU A 237 24.36 14.33 -30.90
CA GLU A 237 24.36 14.58 -29.45
C GLU A 237 23.01 15.13 -28.98
N ILE A 238 22.43 14.51 -27.97
CA ILE A 238 21.16 14.96 -27.36
C ILE A 238 21.36 15.11 -25.86
N HIS A 239 20.98 16.27 -25.33
CA HIS A 239 20.93 16.58 -23.92
C HIS A 239 19.53 16.33 -23.39
N ILE A 240 19.47 15.65 -22.25
CA ILE A 240 18.26 15.58 -21.43
C ILE A 240 18.49 16.42 -20.19
N ARG A 241 17.54 17.32 -19.90
CA ARG A 241 17.49 18.02 -18.61
C ARG A 241 16.13 17.85 -17.98
N ASN A 242 16.12 17.41 -16.73
CA ASN A 242 14.94 17.31 -15.91
C ASN A 242 14.83 18.54 -15.00
N PHE A 243 13.76 19.30 -15.17
CA PHE A 243 13.39 20.42 -14.30
C PHE A 243 12.33 20.04 -13.26
N GLY A 244 11.82 18.81 -13.32
CA GLY A 244 10.91 18.24 -12.33
C GLY A 244 11.66 17.47 -11.24
N SER A 245 10.90 17.00 -10.26
CA SER A 245 11.39 16.17 -9.16
C SER A 245 11.59 14.68 -9.54
N ASN A 246 11.04 14.24 -10.68
CA ASN A 246 11.02 12.83 -11.08
C ASN A 246 12.37 12.34 -11.64
N THR A 247 13.12 11.55 -10.87
CA THR A 247 14.47 11.14 -11.26
C THR A 247 14.50 10.26 -12.49
N ILE A 248 15.27 10.66 -13.52
CA ILE A 248 15.47 9.84 -14.73
C ILE A 248 16.31 8.61 -14.38
N LYS A 249 15.75 7.41 -14.58
CA LYS A 249 16.43 6.13 -14.35
C LYS A 249 17.15 5.64 -15.59
N LYS A 250 16.50 5.76 -16.75
CA LYS A 250 17.04 5.30 -18.03
C LYS A 250 16.45 6.07 -19.21
N ALA A 251 17.19 6.09 -20.31
CA ALA A 251 16.69 6.49 -21.61
C ALA A 251 17.01 5.42 -22.66
N GLU A 252 16.05 5.16 -23.54
CA GLU A 252 16.12 4.08 -24.52
C GLU A 252 15.76 4.63 -25.91
N ILE A 253 16.55 4.25 -26.92
CA ILE A 253 16.35 4.67 -28.32
C ILE A 253 15.72 3.54 -29.11
N PHE A 254 14.68 3.85 -29.86
CA PHE A 254 13.96 2.90 -30.72
C PHE A 254 13.87 3.41 -32.16
N THR A 255 13.85 2.48 -33.12
CA THR A 255 13.51 2.77 -34.51
C THR A 255 12.00 3.04 -34.66
N VAL A 256 11.58 3.49 -35.84
CA VAL A 256 10.15 3.73 -36.13
C VAL A 256 9.32 2.45 -36.13
N GLU A 257 9.94 1.29 -36.34
CA GLU A 257 9.33 -0.05 -36.23
C GLU A 257 9.30 -0.56 -34.77
N GLY A 258 9.78 0.23 -33.80
CA GLY A 258 9.78 -0.13 -32.38
C GLY A 258 10.94 -1.01 -31.94
N LYS A 259 11.97 -1.22 -32.78
CA LYS A 259 13.17 -1.98 -32.38
C LYS A 259 14.06 -1.13 -31.48
N LYS A 260 14.41 -1.64 -30.30
CA LYS A 260 15.35 -0.99 -29.37
C LYS A 260 16.78 -1.06 -29.93
N ILE A 261 17.48 0.07 -29.98
CA ILE A 261 18.84 0.20 -30.52
C ILE A 261 19.87 0.54 -29.45
N LEU A 262 19.57 1.49 -28.55
CA LEU A 262 20.49 1.92 -27.50
C LEU A 262 19.78 2.06 -26.15
N VAL A 263 20.54 1.86 -25.07
CA VAL A 263 20.10 2.05 -23.69
C VAL A 263 21.15 2.85 -22.94
N PHE A 264 20.71 3.90 -22.26
CA PHE A 264 21.50 4.74 -21.39
C PHE A 264 20.97 4.59 -19.97
N ASN A 265 21.74 3.92 -19.12
CA ASN A 265 21.41 3.77 -17.71
C ASN A 265 21.98 4.94 -16.90
N THR A 266 21.31 5.31 -15.81
CA THR A 266 21.88 6.19 -14.76
C THR A 266 22.15 7.63 -15.22
N ILE A 267 21.11 8.30 -15.74
CA ILE A 267 21.21 9.66 -16.32
C ILE A 267 21.08 10.76 -15.25
N ASN A 268 20.83 10.42 -13.97
CA ASN A 268 20.94 11.33 -12.81
C ASN A 268 20.41 12.77 -13.03
N ASN A 269 19.19 12.91 -13.55
CA ASN A 269 18.49 14.19 -13.82
C ASN A 269 19.09 15.10 -14.91
N GLN A 270 20.27 14.80 -15.42
CA GLN A 270 20.87 15.46 -16.57
C GLN A 270 21.87 14.51 -17.23
N GLY A 271 21.79 14.36 -18.55
CA GLY A 271 22.83 13.61 -19.26
C GLY A 271 22.87 13.85 -20.76
N ASN A 272 24.01 13.46 -21.32
CA ASN A 272 24.30 13.57 -22.75
C ASN A 272 24.18 12.18 -23.37
N LEU A 273 23.32 12.06 -24.37
CA LEU A 273 23.14 10.86 -25.16
C LEU A 273 23.97 11.01 -26.44
N ASN A 274 24.99 10.17 -26.57
CA ASN A 274 25.78 10.07 -27.79
C ASN A 274 25.13 9.08 -28.74
N LEU A 275 24.70 9.58 -29.90
CA LEU A 275 24.00 8.89 -30.96
C LEU A 275 24.76 8.92 -32.29
N HIS A 276 26.04 9.30 -32.30
CA HIS A 276 26.85 9.43 -33.53
C HIS A 276 27.01 8.12 -34.30
N THR A 277 26.82 6.97 -33.65
CA THR A 277 26.85 5.65 -34.29
C THR A 277 25.58 5.34 -35.08
N LEU A 278 24.53 6.16 -34.95
CA LEU A 278 23.25 5.96 -35.62
C LEU A 278 23.23 6.68 -36.97
N THR A 279 22.56 6.09 -37.95
CA THR A 279 22.34 6.73 -39.24
C THR A 279 21.33 7.88 -39.10
N LYS A 280 21.43 8.87 -40.00
CA LYS A 280 20.49 9.99 -40.09
C LYS A 280 19.07 9.47 -40.29
N GLY A 281 18.11 10.04 -39.58
CA GLY A 281 16.73 9.54 -39.63
C GLY A 281 15.91 9.87 -38.39
N LEU A 282 14.73 9.26 -38.34
CA LEU A 282 13.74 9.43 -37.28
C LEU A 282 13.87 8.32 -36.23
N TYR A 283 13.88 8.69 -34.95
CA TYR A 283 13.91 7.75 -33.83
C TYR A 283 12.93 8.17 -32.73
N PHE A 284 12.62 7.22 -31.84
CA PHE A 284 11.87 7.45 -30.62
C PHE A 284 12.75 7.29 -29.39
N LEU A 285 12.76 8.31 -28.54
CA LEU A 285 13.45 8.32 -27.26
C LEU A 285 12.41 8.06 -26.15
N LYS A 286 12.48 6.89 -25.51
CA LYS A 286 11.70 6.62 -24.29
C LYS A 286 12.53 7.02 -23.09
N ILE A 287 12.01 7.91 -22.25
CA ILE A 287 12.62 8.30 -20.98
C ILE A 287 11.79 7.66 -19.87
N SER A 288 12.43 6.85 -19.03
CA SER A 288 11.79 6.27 -17.84
C SER A 288 12.37 6.94 -16.60
N THR A 289 11.48 7.49 -15.79
CA THR A 289 11.78 8.07 -14.48
C THR A 289 11.49 7.07 -13.38
N ASN A 290 11.71 7.45 -12.12
CA ASN A 290 11.17 6.75 -10.97
C ASN A 290 9.64 6.78 -10.91
N SER A 291 8.99 7.67 -11.66
CA SER A 291 7.57 8.03 -11.53
C SER A 291 6.71 7.66 -12.75
N GLY A 292 7.29 7.02 -13.76
CA GLY A 292 6.62 6.72 -15.03
C GLY A 292 7.58 6.77 -16.23
N SER A 293 7.04 6.77 -17.44
CA SER A 293 7.85 6.90 -18.65
C SER A 293 7.07 7.55 -19.76
N PHE A 294 7.73 8.39 -20.55
CA PHE A 294 7.13 8.99 -21.74
C PHE A 294 8.04 8.79 -22.95
N VAL A 295 7.48 8.97 -24.15
CA VAL A 295 8.20 8.85 -25.43
C VAL A 295 8.26 10.19 -26.14
N LYS A 296 9.43 10.55 -26.67
CA LYS A 296 9.64 11.75 -27.48
C LYS A 296 10.23 11.40 -28.84
N LYS A 297 9.69 12.03 -29.87
CA LYS A 297 10.20 11.94 -31.24
C LYS A 297 11.50 12.73 -31.38
N ILE A 298 12.58 12.13 -31.89
CA ILE A 298 13.86 12.79 -32.12
C ILE A 298 14.35 12.58 -33.57
N ILE A 299 14.99 13.59 -34.16
CA ILE A 299 15.46 13.57 -35.56
C ILE A 299 16.98 13.75 -35.59
N LEU A 300 17.70 12.82 -36.25
CA LEU A 300 19.14 12.91 -36.49
C LEU A 300 19.44 13.39 -37.92
N LYS A 301 20.30 14.40 -38.05
CA LYS A 301 20.65 15.10 -39.31
C LYS A 301 22.08 14.87 -39.78
#